data_AF-A0A965GTH3-F1
#
_entry.id   AF-A0A965GTH3-F1
#
_cell.length_a   1.000
_cell.length_b   1.000
_cell.length_c   1.000
_cell.angle_alpha   90.00
_cell.angle_beta   90.00
_cell.angle_gamma   90.00
#
_symmetry.space_group_name_H-M   'P 1'
#
loop_
_entity.id
_entity.type
_entity.pdbx_description
1 polymer ?
#
loop_
_entity_poly.entity_id
_entity_poly.type
_entity_poly.pdbx_seq_one_letter_code
_entity_poly.pdbx_strand_id
1 'polypeptide(L)'
;ENKPGVSNLLSIHSSVSGESLLSLEERFAGAGYGVLKSEVADVVVNALAPIRDRANELMSDTTELDRLLASGAEKARTVAEATLADVYEKVGFIRAK
;
A
#
# COMPACT_ATOMS: atom_id res chain seq x y z
N GLU A 1 33.67 -3.46 -1.17
CA GLU A 1 33.37 -4.06 0.15
C GLU A 1 31.91 -3.84 0.51
N ASN A 2 31.28 -4.86 1.12
CA ASN A 2 29.86 -4.93 1.43
C ASN A 2 29.39 -3.76 2.32
N LYS A 3 28.59 -2.84 1.76
CA LYS A 3 27.94 -1.73 2.48
C LYS A 3 26.42 -1.95 2.57
N PRO A 4 25.95 -2.95 3.34
CA PRO A 4 24.55 -3.37 3.33
C PRO A 4 23.56 -2.24 3.66
N GLY A 5 23.93 -1.33 4.57
CA GLY A 5 23.08 -0.18 4.90
C GLY A 5 22.93 0.83 3.75
N VAL A 6 24.00 1.05 2.98
CA VAL A 6 23.97 1.97 1.82
C VAL A 6 23.20 1.35 0.69
N SER A 7 23.44 0.06 0.40
CA SER A 7 22.70 -0.69 -0.61
C SER A 7 21.20 -0.69 -0.30
N ASN A 8 20.80 -0.89 0.96
CA ASN A 8 19.39 -0.83 1.35
C ASN A 8 18.77 0.55 1.11
N LEU A 9 19.47 1.64 1.44
CA LEU A 9 18.99 3.01 1.20
C LEU A 9 18.82 3.30 -0.30
N LEU A 10 19.78 2.86 -1.13
CA LEU A 10 19.69 2.99 -2.59
C LEU A 10 18.53 2.16 -3.15
N SER A 11 18.30 0.95 -2.63
CA SER A 11 17.15 0.11 -3.03
C SER A 11 15.82 0.73 -2.64
N ILE A 12 15.70 1.31 -1.44
CA ILE A 12 14.50 2.04 -1.02
C ILE A 12 14.26 3.24 -1.94
N HIS A 13 15.30 4.06 -2.19
CA HIS A 13 15.18 5.21 -3.07
C HIS A 13 14.70 4.78 -4.46
N SER A 14 15.39 3.84 -5.08
CA SER A 14 15.05 3.29 -6.40
C SER A 14 13.61 2.78 -6.47
N SER A 15 13.14 2.07 -5.44
CA SER A 15 11.80 1.51 -5.40
C SER A 15 10.70 2.58 -5.31
N VAL A 16 11.00 3.73 -4.72
CA VAL A 16 10.03 4.82 -4.52
C VAL A 16 10.09 5.85 -5.64
N SER A 17 11.29 6.21 -6.10
CA SER A 17 11.50 7.20 -7.16
C SER A 17 11.36 6.62 -8.58
N GLY A 18 11.56 5.31 -8.73
CA GLY A 18 11.65 4.63 -10.03
C GLY A 18 13.00 4.82 -10.74
N GLU A 19 13.96 5.52 -10.13
CA GLU A 19 15.30 5.68 -10.67
C GLU A 19 16.09 4.35 -10.59
N SER A 20 16.97 4.11 -11.56
CA SER A 20 17.79 2.89 -11.55
C SER A 20 18.88 2.97 -10.48
N LEU A 21 19.25 1.81 -9.91
CA LEU A 21 20.34 1.72 -8.94
C LEU A 21 21.64 2.29 -9.49
N LEU A 22 21.97 2.05 -10.76
CA LEU A 22 23.19 2.56 -11.39
C LEU A 22 23.20 4.11 -11.42
N SER A 23 22.07 4.74 -11.79
CA SER A 23 21.93 6.19 -11.77
C SER A 23 22.13 6.77 -10.38
N LEU A 24 21.58 6.10 -9.36
CA LEU A 24 21.72 6.53 -7.98
C LEU A 24 23.15 6.33 -7.46
N GLU A 25 23.80 5.21 -7.79
CA GLU A 25 25.20 4.96 -7.44
C GLU A 25 26.14 6.01 -8.03
N GLU A 26 25.94 6.37 -9.30
CA GLU A 26 26.68 7.44 -9.97
C GLU A 26 26.40 8.80 -9.33
N ARG A 27 25.12 9.13 -9.07
CA ARG A 27 24.72 10.41 -8.45
C ARG A 27 25.30 10.59 -7.05
N PHE A 28 25.32 9.52 -6.26
CA PHE A 28 25.83 9.55 -4.90
C PHE A 28 27.31 9.16 -4.79
N ALA A 29 28.00 8.98 -5.92
CA ALA A 29 29.44 8.73 -5.93
C ALA A 29 30.19 9.90 -5.29
N GLY A 30 30.91 9.64 -4.21
CA GLY A 30 31.63 10.67 -3.46
C GLY A 30 30.74 11.57 -2.58
N ALA A 31 29.42 11.40 -2.59
CA ALA A 31 28.52 12.08 -1.66
C ALA A 31 28.62 11.47 -0.25
N GLY A 32 28.45 12.30 0.78
CA GLY A 32 28.40 11.83 2.16
C GLY A 32 27.10 11.09 2.46
N TYR A 33 27.16 10.06 3.34
CA TYR A 33 25.98 9.26 3.72
C TYR A 33 24.82 10.08 4.32
N GLY A 34 25.09 11.27 4.85
CA GLY A 34 24.05 12.18 5.32
C GLY A 34 23.13 12.65 4.20
N VAL A 35 23.69 12.95 3.02
CA VAL A 35 22.93 13.42 1.84
C VAL A 35 22.00 12.31 1.34
N LEU A 36 22.52 11.08 1.20
CA LEU A 36 21.72 9.91 0.81
C LEU A 36 20.54 9.69 1.77
N LYS A 37 20.77 9.78 3.08
CA LYS A 37 19.70 9.59 4.07
C LYS A 37 18.63 10.67 3.98
N SER A 38 19.02 11.93 3.86
CA SER A 38 18.07 13.04 3.74
C SER A 38 17.22 12.89 2.49
N GLU A 39 17.82 12.60 1.34
CA GLU A 39 17.07 12.47 0.09
C GLU A 39 16.14 11.25 0.09
N VAL A 40 16.58 10.12 0.65
CA VAL A 40 15.70 8.95 0.86
C VAL A 40 14.51 9.33 1.74
N ALA A 41 14.73 10.09 2.82
CA ALA A 41 13.66 10.52 3.70
C ALA A 41 12.66 11.42 2.95
N ASP A 42 13.14 12.39 2.17
CA ASP A 42 12.29 13.29 1.41
C ASP A 42 11.45 12.55 0.37
N VAL A 43 12.08 11.64 -0.39
CA VAL A 43 11.38 10.82 -1.40
C VAL A 43 10.30 9.95 -0.76
N VAL A 44 10.60 9.28 0.35
CA VAL A 44 9.64 8.43 1.07
C VAL A 44 8.51 9.26 1.67
N VAL A 45 8.81 10.38 2.32
CA VAL A 45 7.80 11.26 2.92
C VAL A 45 6.86 11.81 1.85
N ASN A 46 7.40 12.30 0.74
CA ASN A 46 6.59 12.85 -0.35
C ASN A 46 5.71 11.78 -1.00
N ALA A 47 6.20 10.55 -1.15
CA ALA A 47 5.42 9.45 -1.69
C ALA A 47 4.29 9.00 -0.76
N LEU A 48 4.54 8.96 0.56
CA LEU A 48 3.57 8.49 1.56
C LEU A 48 2.60 9.56 2.05
N ALA A 49 2.96 10.85 1.96
CA ALA A 49 2.11 11.97 2.37
C ALA A 49 0.68 11.91 1.80
N PRO A 50 0.44 11.77 0.49
CA PRO A 50 -0.92 11.72 -0.04
C PRO A 50 -1.71 10.49 0.45
N ILE A 51 -1.05 9.35 0.69
CA ILE A 51 -1.69 8.15 1.22
C ILE A 51 -2.12 8.39 2.67
N ARG A 52 -1.23 8.94 3.49
CA ARG A 52 -1.50 9.31 4.88
C ARG A 52 -2.64 10.32 4.97
N ASP A 53 -2.59 11.37 4.14
CA ASP A 53 -3.58 12.44 4.16
C ASP A 53 -4.95 11.90 3.78
N ARG A 54 -5.04 11.05 2.73
CA ARG A 54 -6.29 10.39 2.35
C ARG A 54 -6.81 9.44 3.42
N ALA A 55 -5.92 8.70 4.09
CA ALA A 55 -6.31 7.83 5.20
C ALA A 55 -6.91 8.65 6.35
N ASN A 56 -6.26 9.76 6.72
CA ASN A 56 -6.74 10.65 7.78
C ASN A 56 -8.08 11.32 7.42
N GLU A 57 -8.26 11.76 6.17
CA GLU A 57 -9.54 12.28 5.68
C GLU A 57 -10.67 11.27 5.92
N LEU A 58 -10.49 10.02 5.47
CA LEU A 58 -11.49 8.96 5.63
C LEU A 58 -11.73 8.60 7.11
N MET A 59 -10.68 8.61 7.94
CA MET A 59 -10.84 8.35 9.38
C MET A 59 -11.56 9.50 10.10
N SER A 60 -11.44 10.73 9.59
CA SER A 60 -12.12 11.90 10.15
C SER A 60 -13.58 12.02 9.70
N ASP A 61 -13.92 11.54 8.50
CA ASP A 61 -15.28 11.45 7.97
C ASP A 61 -15.81 10.01 8.06
N THR A 62 -16.23 9.64 9.26
CA THR A 62 -16.78 8.31 9.54
C THR A 62 -18.04 8.00 8.74
N THR A 63 -18.82 9.02 8.34
CA THR A 63 -20.04 8.81 7.54
C THR A 63 -19.71 8.38 6.12
N GLU A 64 -18.76 9.04 5.47
CA GLU A 64 -18.28 8.63 4.15
C GLU A 64 -17.59 7.26 4.21
N LEU A 65 -16.82 6.99 5.28
CA LEU A 65 -16.19 5.69 5.48
C LEU A 65 -17.24 4.57 5.59
N ASP A 66 -18.28 4.74 6.41
CA ASP A 66 -19.37 3.77 6.55
C ASP A 66 -20.10 3.55 5.22
N ARG A 67 -20.31 4.60 4.43
CA ARG A 67 -20.91 4.50 3.10
C ARG A 67 -20.05 3.65 2.16
N LEU A 68 -18.74 3.86 2.14
CA LEU A 68 -17.80 3.08 1.34
C LEU A 68 -17.74 1.61 1.79
N LEU A 69 -17.72 1.36 3.10
CA LEU A 69 -17.75 0.02 3.67
C LEU A 69 -19.05 -0.72 3.33
N ALA A 70 -20.21 -0.04 3.43
CA ALA A 70 -21.49 -0.62 3.04
C ALA A 70 -21.52 -0.99 1.55
N SER A 71 -20.98 -0.13 0.68
CA SER A 71 -20.85 -0.43 -0.75
C SER A 71 -19.94 -1.64 -1.01
N GLY A 72 -18.82 -1.73 -0.31
CA GLY A 72 -17.91 -2.87 -0.38
C GLY A 72 -18.56 -4.17 0.11
N ALA A 73 -19.29 -4.10 1.22
CA ALA A 73 -20.01 -5.22 1.80
C ALA A 73 -21.09 -5.75 0.85
N GLU A 74 -21.84 -4.88 0.18
CA GLU A 74 -22.84 -5.29 -0.81
C GLU A 74 -22.19 -6.08 -1.95
N LYS A 75 -21.10 -5.56 -2.54
CA LYS A 75 -20.36 -6.24 -3.60
C LYS A 75 -19.82 -7.60 -3.15
N ALA A 76 -19.24 -7.65 -1.95
CA ALA A 76 -18.73 -8.89 -1.38
C ALA A 76 -19.86 -9.89 -1.13
N ARG A 77 -21.01 -9.42 -0.62
CA ARG A 77 -22.18 -10.26 -0.36
C ARG A 77 -22.73 -10.87 -1.63
N THR A 78 -22.86 -10.10 -2.71
CA THR A 78 -23.29 -10.62 -4.02
C THR A 78 -22.41 -11.78 -4.50
N VAL A 79 -21.10 -11.69 -4.34
CA VAL A 79 -20.16 -12.76 -4.74
C VAL A 79 -20.27 -13.96 -3.79
N ALA A 80 -20.30 -13.71 -2.48
CA ALA A 80 -20.33 -14.76 -1.47
C ALA A 80 -21.65 -15.53 -1.43
N GLU A 81 -22.78 -14.88 -1.72
CA GLU A 81 -24.12 -15.48 -1.74
C GLU A 81 -24.19 -16.66 -2.72
N ALA A 82 -23.54 -16.56 -3.89
CA ALA A 82 -23.50 -17.64 -4.87
C ALA A 82 -22.77 -18.89 -4.33
N THR A 83 -21.64 -18.72 -3.66
CA THR A 83 -20.91 -19.83 -3.03
C THR A 83 -21.70 -20.42 -1.86
N LEU A 84 -22.27 -19.57 -1.01
CA LEU A 84 -23.06 -20.02 0.13
C LEU A 84 -24.30 -20.80 -0.32
N ALA A 85 -24.92 -20.35 -1.40
CA ALA A 85 -26.04 -21.00 -2.06
C ALA A 85 -25.71 -22.44 -2.48
N ASP A 86 -24.59 -22.64 -3.19
CA ASP A 86 -24.12 -23.97 -3.63
C ASP A 86 -23.79 -24.88 -2.43
N VAL A 87 -23.13 -24.33 -1.41
CA VAL A 87 -22.84 -25.08 -0.18
C VAL A 87 -24.12 -25.54 0.50
N TYR A 88 -25.12 -24.65 0.65
CA TYR A 88 -26.39 -24.98 1.31
C TYR A 88 -27.16 -26.08 0.57
N GLU A 89 -27.15 -26.04 -0.77
CA GLU A 89 -27.74 -27.08 -1.61
C GLU A 89 -27.05 -28.43 -1.40
N LYS A 90 -25.71 -28.44 -1.45
CA LYS A 90 -24.91 -29.67 -1.32
C LYS A 90 -25.00 -30.33 0.05
N VAL A 91 -25.16 -29.55 1.13
CA VAL A 91 -25.32 -30.09 2.49
C VAL A 91 -26.77 -30.43 2.82
N GLY A 92 -27.74 -30.03 1.98
CA GLY A 92 -29.17 -30.33 2.17
C GLY A 92 -29.90 -29.37 3.12
N PHE A 93 -29.40 -28.14 3.31
CA PHE A 93 -30.09 -27.13 4.13
C PHE A 93 -31.25 -26.47 3.36
N ILE A 94 -32.40 -26.37 4.01
CA ILE A 94 -33.55 -25.60 3.50
C ILE A 94 -33.28 -24.12 3.75
N ARG A 95 -33.33 -23.30 2.69
CA ARG A 95 -33.09 -21.85 2.81
C ARG A 95 -34.20 -21.17 3.60
N ALA A 96 -33.84 -20.20 4.43
CA ALA A 96 -34.80 -19.24 4.97
C ALA A 96 -35.45 -18.47 3.81
N LYS A 97 -36.77 -18.30 3.86
CA LYS A 97 -37.52 -17.45 2.93
C LYS A 97 -37.19 -15.99 3.13
#